data_AF-A0A1C7MHL9-F1
#
_entry.id   AF-A0A1C7MHL9-F1
#
_cell.length_a   1.000
_cell.length_b   1.000
_cell.length_c   1.000
_cell.angle_alpha   90.00
_cell.angle_beta   90.00
_cell.angle_gamma   90.00
#
_symmetry.space_group_name_H-M   'P 1'
#
loop_
_entity.id
_entity.type
_entity.pdbx_description
1 polymer ?
#
loop_
_entity_poly.entity_id
_entity_poly.type
_entity_poly.pdbx_seq_one_letter_code
_entity_poly.pdbx_strand_id
1 'polypeptide(L)'
;MSPKNPSPAINRASSGEPYPSRRASGQPKSTRQQYSACGACRMRRVRCDLKDLPILGSGQHPPCSNCSERGLNCVDEFAEVKAVKLLRRGRRLQKVEAVYGKTPKDEVDLHSVTPPRSVIPQLKPEFFRSPFFRRFHVQRPIIEPAEFCARFNEFAEGNTEYLDVPGQLVALALVVWAASYGVNEYGVEDTHEGPADIRKRKELVNQMLDEFLYLIDIHGILRKPSWDGVRVLLLIMPLTQDAQSPMDRLAMYDATLSQVYSLCSLASSSSVDSGQGSMLTPSSERVSSGRLSLTEDDLKSFETTLPSPHSLHDNPAAASYSFTYRFATIPIHIASVCRAIHSALTGPKARREDDVDESKLQYAWDTLERCWNDFDGLRRYGTAGIVQAEDVERFIDAWQIFVFECHNVIREGLKQRPKSQV
;
A
#
# COMPACT_ATOMS: atom_id res chain seq x y z
N MET A 1 36.44 54.35 -4.48
CA MET A 1 36.45 54.99 -5.80
C MET A 1 35.03 55.21 -6.24
N SER A 2 34.71 56.48 -6.45
CA SER A 2 33.39 57.04 -6.68
C SER A 2 32.79 56.74 -8.06
N PRO A 3 31.48 57.00 -8.23
CA PRO A 3 30.59 56.43 -9.24
C PRO A 3 30.43 57.35 -10.46
N LYS A 4 29.59 56.96 -11.43
CA LYS A 4 29.03 57.91 -12.41
C LYS A 4 27.51 57.79 -12.51
N ASN A 5 26.84 58.81 -11.99
CA ASN A 5 25.57 59.35 -12.47
C ASN A 5 25.72 59.81 -13.94
N PRO A 6 24.61 60.01 -14.68
CA PRO A 6 23.99 61.34 -14.69
C PRO A 6 22.43 61.33 -14.67
N SER A 7 21.90 62.39 -14.05
CA SER A 7 20.52 62.91 -14.14
C SER A 7 20.38 63.86 -15.38
N PRO A 8 19.33 64.70 -15.55
CA PRO A 8 17.88 64.47 -15.73
C PRO A 8 17.28 65.31 -16.92
N ALA A 9 15.94 65.45 -16.97
CA ALA A 9 15.13 66.53 -17.60
C ALA A 9 14.84 66.38 -19.14
N ILE A 10 13.71 66.73 -19.78
CA ILE A 10 12.47 67.50 -19.49
C ILE A 10 11.37 67.16 -20.54
N ASN A 11 10.12 67.38 -20.13
CA ASN A 11 8.79 67.32 -20.77
C ASN A 11 8.58 67.83 -22.23
N ARG A 12 7.61 67.20 -22.93
CA ARG A 12 6.37 67.80 -23.53
C ARG A 12 5.59 66.69 -24.27
N ALA A 13 4.45 66.20 -23.76
CA ALA A 13 3.08 66.74 -23.75
C ALA A 13 2.39 66.76 -25.13
N SER A 14 1.32 65.96 -25.25
CA SER A 14 0.08 66.04 -26.09
C SER A 14 -0.45 64.59 -26.25
N SER A 15 -1.71 64.18 -26.10
CA SER A 15 -2.99 64.73 -25.65
C SER A 15 -4.03 63.62 -25.95
N GLY A 16 -4.93 63.24 -25.02
CA GLY A 16 -6.10 62.41 -25.34
C GLY A 16 -6.50 61.31 -24.34
N GLU A 17 -7.27 61.68 -23.32
CA GLU A 17 -8.05 60.83 -22.38
C GLU A 17 -9.31 60.19 -23.05
N PRO A 18 -10.17 59.38 -22.37
CA PRO A 18 -10.06 58.72 -21.06
C PRO A 18 -10.30 57.18 -21.11
N TYR A 19 -9.60 56.44 -20.25
CA TYR A 19 -9.94 55.07 -19.89
C TYR A 19 -10.98 55.05 -18.75
N PRO A 20 -11.94 54.11 -18.74
CA PRO A 20 -12.48 53.60 -17.50
C PRO A 20 -11.92 52.19 -17.18
N SER A 21 -11.29 52.16 -16.01
CA SER A 21 -11.32 51.09 -15.00
C SER A 21 -10.60 49.75 -15.23
N ARG A 22 -9.64 49.56 -14.31
CA ARG A 22 -9.02 48.31 -13.86
C ARG A 22 -9.98 47.12 -13.84
N ARG A 23 -9.53 45.98 -14.38
CA ARG A 23 -10.06 44.65 -14.03
C ARG A 23 -9.22 44.03 -12.92
N ALA A 24 -9.90 43.53 -11.90
CA ALA A 24 -9.34 42.75 -10.82
C ALA A 24 -8.78 41.40 -11.33
N SER A 25 -7.62 41.03 -10.81
CA SER A 25 -7.01 39.72 -10.92
C SER A 25 -7.83 38.68 -10.14
N GLY A 26 -8.36 37.64 -10.80
CA GLY A 26 -9.02 36.53 -10.10
C GLY A 26 -10.10 35.74 -10.84
N GLN A 27 -10.20 35.77 -12.18
CA GLN A 27 -11.12 34.90 -12.92
C GLN A 27 -10.37 33.79 -13.65
N PRO A 28 -10.80 32.51 -13.55
CA PRO A 28 -10.18 31.42 -14.28
C PRO A 28 -10.30 31.68 -15.79
N LYS A 29 -9.19 31.51 -16.52
CA LYS A 29 -9.19 31.60 -17.98
C LYS A 29 -10.09 30.50 -18.54
N SER A 30 -11.32 30.87 -18.88
CA SER A 30 -12.22 30.05 -19.70
C SER A 30 -11.46 29.66 -20.97
N THR A 31 -11.27 28.35 -21.18
CA THR A 31 -10.80 27.78 -22.43
C THR A 31 -11.73 28.27 -23.52
N ARG A 32 -11.31 29.31 -24.27
CA ARG A 32 -12.08 29.91 -25.35
C ARG A 32 -12.15 28.91 -26.50
N GLN A 33 -13.02 27.91 -26.36
CA GLN A 33 -13.40 27.03 -27.44
C GLN A 33 -14.00 27.91 -28.54
N GLN A 34 -13.31 28.02 -29.67
CA GLN A 34 -13.83 28.71 -30.84
C GLN A 34 -14.93 27.81 -31.42
N TYR A 35 -16.19 28.26 -31.37
CA TYR A 35 -17.31 27.55 -31.98
C TYR A 35 -17.61 28.16 -33.35
N SER A 36 -17.95 27.30 -34.30
CA SER A 36 -18.37 27.69 -35.64
C SER A 36 -19.87 27.97 -35.64
N ALA A 37 -20.30 29.04 -36.31
CA ALA A 37 -21.72 29.28 -36.60
C ALA A 37 -22.31 28.16 -37.47
N CYS A 38 -23.63 27.97 -37.45
CA CYS A 38 -24.32 27.02 -38.33
C CYS A 38 -24.09 27.36 -39.82
N GLY A 39 -24.28 26.38 -40.71
CA GLY A 39 -23.98 26.52 -42.15
C GLY A 39 -24.68 27.73 -42.79
N ALA A 40 -25.97 27.90 -42.50
CA ALA A 40 -26.77 29.00 -43.05
C ALA A 40 -26.31 30.39 -42.58
N CYS A 41 -26.03 30.56 -41.27
CA CYS A 41 -25.55 31.83 -40.73
C CYS A 41 -24.12 32.15 -41.20
N ARG A 42 -23.27 31.11 -41.36
CA ARG A 42 -21.91 31.26 -41.85
C ARG A 42 -21.87 31.75 -43.30
N MET A 43 -22.65 31.14 -44.21
CA MET A 43 -22.69 31.58 -45.62
C MET A 43 -23.16 33.02 -45.75
N ARG A 44 -24.07 33.45 -44.88
CA ARG A 44 -24.63 34.81 -44.87
C ARG A 44 -23.80 35.81 -44.06
N ARG A 45 -22.75 35.36 -43.37
CA ARG A 45 -21.89 36.15 -42.48
C ARG A 45 -22.67 36.92 -41.39
N VAL A 46 -23.72 36.30 -40.86
CA VAL A 46 -24.53 36.86 -39.76
C VAL A 46 -24.25 36.14 -38.45
N ARG A 47 -24.55 36.80 -37.32
CA ARG A 47 -24.35 36.23 -35.99
C ARG A 47 -25.31 35.05 -35.77
N CYS A 48 -24.76 33.96 -35.24
CA CYS A 48 -25.47 32.73 -34.93
C CYS A 48 -25.43 32.48 -33.42
N ASP A 49 -26.59 32.26 -32.83
CA ASP A 49 -26.83 32.01 -31.41
C ASP A 49 -27.20 30.55 -31.12
N LEU A 50 -27.00 29.63 -32.09
CA LEU A 50 -27.36 28.21 -31.97
C LEU A 50 -26.85 27.54 -30.69
N LYS A 51 -25.69 27.97 -30.19
CA LYS A 51 -25.04 27.42 -29.00
C LYS A 51 -25.65 27.94 -27.69
N ASP A 52 -26.24 29.13 -27.72
CA ASP A 52 -26.81 29.77 -26.53
C ASP A 52 -28.20 29.21 -26.22
N LEU A 53 -28.75 28.37 -27.11
CA LEU A 53 -30.03 27.69 -26.94
C LEU A 53 -29.89 26.35 -26.18
N PRO A 54 -30.83 26.02 -25.29
CA PRO A 54 -30.80 24.78 -24.52
C PRO A 54 -30.94 23.55 -25.43
N ILE A 55 -30.18 22.50 -25.11
CA ILE A 55 -30.24 21.20 -25.80
C ILE A 55 -31.49 20.48 -25.31
N LEU A 56 -32.40 20.13 -26.22
CA LEU A 56 -33.55 19.30 -25.88
C LEU A 56 -33.08 17.84 -25.71
N GLY A 57 -33.65 17.11 -24.75
CA GLY A 57 -33.22 15.77 -24.32
C GLY A 57 -33.23 14.66 -25.39
N SER A 58 -33.64 14.97 -26.63
CA SER A 58 -33.59 14.09 -27.80
C SER A 58 -32.31 14.21 -28.64
N GLY A 59 -31.33 15.03 -28.21
CA GLY A 59 -30.06 15.21 -28.93
C GLY A 59 -30.15 16.10 -30.18
N GLN A 60 -31.29 16.74 -30.41
CA GLN A 60 -31.50 17.71 -31.48
C GLN A 60 -31.48 19.13 -30.91
N HIS A 61 -30.65 19.99 -31.48
CA HIS A 61 -30.65 21.43 -31.14
C HIS A 61 -31.80 22.14 -31.85
N PRO A 62 -32.55 23.03 -31.17
CA PRO A 62 -33.50 23.90 -31.85
C PRO A 62 -32.76 24.82 -32.85
N PRO A 63 -33.42 25.24 -33.96
CA PRO A 63 -32.79 26.14 -34.92
C PRO A 63 -32.43 27.48 -34.27
N CYS A 64 -31.32 28.08 -34.69
CA CYS A 64 -30.92 29.39 -34.18
C CYS A 64 -31.94 30.48 -34.54
N SER A 65 -32.01 31.56 -33.77
CA SER A 65 -33.05 32.58 -33.92
C SER A 65 -33.10 33.15 -35.35
N ASN A 66 -31.94 33.38 -35.95
CA ASN A 66 -31.82 33.90 -37.32
C ASN A 66 -32.33 32.92 -38.40
N CYS A 67 -32.16 31.62 -38.18
CA CYS A 67 -32.69 30.59 -39.09
C CYS A 67 -34.18 30.36 -38.86
N SER A 68 -34.63 30.40 -37.60
CA SER A 68 -36.03 30.25 -37.21
C SER A 68 -36.89 31.38 -37.78
N GLU A 69 -36.49 32.64 -37.61
CA GLU A 69 -37.22 33.81 -38.11
C GLU A 69 -37.34 33.85 -39.64
N ARG A 70 -36.40 33.21 -40.34
CA ARG A 70 -36.33 33.24 -41.80
C ARG A 70 -36.79 31.94 -42.46
N GLY A 71 -37.30 30.99 -41.69
CA GLY A 71 -37.77 29.69 -42.20
C GLY A 71 -36.67 28.88 -42.90
N LEU A 72 -35.42 28.96 -42.42
CA LEU A 72 -34.27 28.30 -43.03
C LEU A 72 -33.89 27.04 -42.25
N ASN A 73 -33.40 26.04 -42.96
CA ASN A 73 -32.87 24.84 -42.33
C ASN A 73 -31.56 25.16 -41.58
N CYS A 74 -31.57 25.00 -40.24
CA CYS A 74 -30.45 25.32 -39.38
C CYS A 74 -29.62 24.06 -39.10
N VAL A 75 -28.60 23.83 -39.91
CA VAL A 75 -27.72 22.65 -39.79
C VAL A 75 -26.36 23.06 -39.25
N ASP A 76 -25.91 22.40 -38.17
CA ASP A 76 -24.52 22.46 -37.71
C ASP A 76 -23.69 21.40 -38.45
N GLU A 77 -23.16 21.79 -39.62
CA GLU A 77 -22.29 20.94 -40.45
C GLU A 77 -21.01 20.48 -39.72
N PHE A 78 -20.66 21.06 -38.57
CA PHE A 78 -19.47 20.72 -37.80
C PHE A 78 -19.72 19.79 -36.61
N ALA A 79 -20.98 19.55 -36.24
CA ALA A 79 -21.32 18.64 -35.15
C ALA A 79 -20.84 17.21 -35.46
N GLU A 80 -21.13 16.72 -36.67
CA GLU A 80 -20.70 15.40 -37.13
C GLU A 80 -19.18 15.32 -37.35
N VAL A 81 -18.56 16.38 -37.88
CA VAL A 81 -17.11 16.40 -38.14
C VAL A 81 -16.28 16.44 -36.85
N LYS A 82 -16.81 16.98 -35.74
CA LYS A 82 -16.18 16.87 -34.41
C LYS A 82 -16.31 15.46 -33.83
N ALA A 83 -17.46 14.81 -33.96
CA ALA A 83 -17.61 13.40 -33.59
C ALA A 83 -16.67 12.49 -34.42
N VAL A 84 -16.44 12.85 -35.69
CA VAL A 84 -15.58 12.12 -36.64
C VAL A 84 -14.10 12.57 -36.58
N LYS A 85 -13.72 13.61 -35.80
CA LYS A 85 -12.30 13.96 -35.63
C LYS A 85 -11.53 12.98 -34.73
N LEU A 86 -12.21 12.02 -34.10
CA LEU A 86 -11.63 10.77 -33.60
C LEU A 86 -11.17 9.81 -34.73
N LEU A 87 -11.61 10.01 -35.99
CA LEU A 87 -11.31 9.12 -37.12
C LEU A 87 -10.17 9.59 -38.04
N ARG A 88 -9.60 10.80 -37.87
CA ARG A 88 -8.41 11.21 -38.66
C ARG A 88 -7.13 10.47 -38.26
N ARG A 89 -7.09 9.83 -37.08
CA ARG A 89 -6.04 8.88 -36.71
C ARG A 89 -6.05 7.63 -37.62
N GLY A 90 -7.21 7.26 -38.17
CA GLY A 90 -7.41 6.05 -38.98
C GLY A 90 -6.66 6.02 -40.31
N ARG A 91 -6.45 7.16 -40.99
CA ARG A 91 -5.76 7.16 -42.30
C ARG A 91 -4.25 6.95 -42.19
N ARG A 92 -3.66 7.39 -41.07
CA ARG A 92 -2.25 7.15 -40.76
C ARG A 92 -2.05 5.71 -40.29
N LEU A 93 -2.98 5.18 -39.48
CA LEU A 93 -3.00 3.76 -39.12
C LEU A 93 -3.14 2.85 -40.35
N GLN A 94 -4.07 3.13 -41.27
CA GLN A 94 -4.22 2.34 -42.50
C GLN A 94 -2.97 2.35 -43.39
N LYS A 95 -2.26 3.49 -43.47
CA LYS A 95 -0.98 3.54 -44.20
C LYS A 95 0.13 2.77 -43.48
N VAL A 96 0.13 2.75 -42.15
CA VAL A 96 1.09 1.97 -41.36
C VAL A 96 0.78 0.47 -41.47
N GLU A 97 -0.48 0.05 -41.38
CA GLU A 97 -0.93 -1.33 -41.60
C GLU A 97 -0.63 -1.84 -43.02
N ALA A 98 -0.72 -0.96 -44.02
CA ALA A 98 -0.38 -1.31 -45.40
C ALA A 98 1.13 -1.48 -45.63
N VAL A 99 1.98 -0.84 -44.81
CA VAL A 99 3.45 -0.90 -44.93
C VAL A 99 4.05 -1.99 -44.03
N TYR A 100 3.46 -2.22 -42.85
CA TYR A 100 4.02 -3.10 -41.81
C TYR A 100 3.17 -4.35 -41.52
N GLY A 101 2.03 -4.53 -42.21
CA GLY A 101 1.08 -5.61 -41.95
C GLY A 101 0.13 -5.33 -40.78
N LYS A 102 -1.00 -6.05 -40.73
CA LYS A 102 -1.91 -6.01 -39.59
C LYS A 102 -1.31 -6.83 -38.45
N THR A 103 -0.95 -6.18 -37.35
CA THR A 103 -0.62 -6.90 -36.11
C THR A 103 -1.81 -7.76 -35.72
N PRO A 104 -1.63 -9.06 -35.40
CA PRO A 104 -2.72 -9.92 -34.96
C PRO A 104 -3.42 -9.28 -33.75
N LYS A 105 -4.75 -9.34 -33.74
CA LYS A 105 -5.65 -8.76 -32.74
C LYS A 105 -5.52 -9.38 -31.33
N ASP A 106 -4.51 -10.21 -31.12
CA ASP A 106 -4.17 -10.80 -29.82
C ASP A 106 -3.18 -9.95 -29.03
N GLU A 107 -2.78 -8.78 -29.55
CA GLU A 107 -2.19 -7.74 -28.71
C GLU A 107 -3.26 -7.19 -27.77
N VAL A 108 -3.27 -7.73 -26.56
CA VAL A 108 -3.95 -7.19 -25.38
C VAL A 108 -3.77 -5.67 -25.40
N ASP A 109 -4.87 -4.95 -25.63
CA ASP A 109 -4.87 -3.49 -25.68
C ASP A 109 -4.31 -3.00 -24.33
N LEU A 110 -3.16 -2.31 -24.35
CA LEU A 110 -2.48 -1.79 -23.14
C LEU A 110 -3.40 -0.93 -22.27
N HIS A 111 -4.54 -0.51 -22.82
CA HIS A 111 -5.55 0.32 -22.19
C HIS A 111 -6.79 -0.44 -21.69
N SER A 112 -6.89 -1.76 -21.88
CA SER A 112 -8.00 -2.58 -21.37
C SER A 112 -7.54 -3.55 -20.29
N VAL A 113 -7.21 -3.03 -19.10
CA VAL A 113 -7.11 -3.88 -17.91
C VAL A 113 -8.54 -4.17 -17.44
N THR A 114 -9.03 -5.37 -17.74
CA THR A 114 -10.32 -5.83 -17.21
C THR A 114 -10.19 -5.99 -15.70
N PRO A 115 -11.03 -5.33 -14.88
CA PRO A 115 -10.98 -5.52 -13.44
C PRO A 115 -11.26 -7.00 -13.10
N PRO A 116 -10.52 -7.58 -12.14
CA PRO A 116 -10.81 -8.93 -11.66
C PRO A 116 -12.22 -9.00 -11.07
N ARG A 117 -12.81 -10.19 -11.13
CA ARG A 117 -14.10 -10.45 -10.47
C ARG A 117 -13.92 -10.33 -8.96
N SER A 118 -14.92 -9.82 -8.27
CA SER A 118 -14.90 -9.84 -6.82
C SER A 118 -15.15 -11.26 -6.32
N VAL A 119 -14.12 -11.86 -5.75
CA VAL A 119 -14.05 -13.23 -5.23
C VAL A 119 -13.78 -13.26 -3.73
N ILE A 120 -13.27 -12.19 -3.12
CA ILE A 120 -13.05 -12.10 -1.67
C ILE A 120 -14.38 -11.83 -0.95
N PRO A 121 -14.87 -12.74 -0.08
CA PRO A 121 -16.05 -12.48 0.73
C PRO A 121 -15.83 -11.33 1.72
N GLN A 122 -16.91 -10.66 2.09
CA GLN A 122 -16.85 -9.62 3.12
C GLN A 122 -16.71 -10.25 4.51
N LEU A 123 -15.70 -9.81 5.25
CA LEU A 123 -15.47 -10.19 6.65
C LEU A 123 -16.74 -9.96 7.49
N LYS A 124 -17.00 -10.86 8.44
CA LYS A 124 -18.15 -10.77 9.34
C LYS A 124 -17.72 -10.55 10.79
N PRO A 125 -18.48 -9.80 11.63
CA PRO A 125 -18.09 -9.54 13.02
C PRO A 125 -17.82 -10.81 13.84
N GLU A 126 -18.50 -11.92 13.54
CA GLU A 126 -18.33 -13.22 14.19
C GLU A 126 -16.90 -13.75 14.05
N PHE A 127 -16.21 -13.39 12.97
CA PHE A 127 -14.83 -13.78 12.71
C PHE A 127 -13.89 -13.47 13.87
N PHE A 128 -14.08 -12.32 14.53
CA PHE A 128 -13.20 -11.89 15.62
C PHE A 128 -13.34 -12.74 16.88
N ARG A 129 -14.39 -13.56 16.99
CA ARG A 129 -14.57 -14.52 18.08
C ARG A 129 -14.01 -15.91 17.75
N SER A 130 -13.56 -16.12 16.51
CA SER A 130 -13.08 -17.42 16.06
C SER A 130 -11.75 -17.82 16.71
N PRO A 131 -11.49 -19.13 16.87
CA PRO A 131 -10.16 -19.64 17.22
C PRO A 131 -9.09 -19.23 16.21
N PHE A 132 -9.45 -19.13 14.94
CA PHE A 132 -8.52 -18.69 13.90
C PHE A 132 -7.98 -17.29 14.18
N PHE A 133 -8.84 -16.30 14.43
CA PHE A 133 -8.41 -14.92 14.66
C PHE A 133 -7.53 -14.78 15.92
N ARG A 134 -7.86 -15.49 17.00
CA ARG A 134 -7.02 -15.52 18.22
C ARG A 134 -5.61 -16.01 17.91
N ARG A 135 -5.51 -17.19 17.28
CA ARG A 135 -4.21 -17.81 16.90
C ARG A 135 -3.45 -16.96 15.90
N PHE A 136 -4.16 -16.36 14.95
CA PHE A 136 -3.60 -15.47 13.95
C PHE A 136 -2.89 -14.28 14.60
N HIS A 137 -3.52 -13.64 15.59
CA HIS A 137 -2.93 -12.50 16.27
C HIS A 137 -1.64 -12.86 17.03
N VAL A 138 -1.60 -14.02 17.70
CA VAL A 138 -0.39 -14.50 18.39
C VAL A 138 0.75 -14.70 17.40
N GLN A 139 0.46 -15.26 16.21
CA GLN A 139 1.46 -15.51 15.18
C GLN A 139 1.86 -14.25 14.40
N ARG A 140 0.95 -13.30 14.27
CA ARG A 140 1.08 -12.09 13.45
C ARG A 140 0.52 -10.88 14.19
N PRO A 141 1.25 -10.32 15.17
CA PRO A 141 0.81 -9.17 15.96
C PRO A 141 0.99 -7.86 15.17
N ILE A 142 0.45 -7.80 13.96
CA ILE A 142 0.51 -6.63 13.05
C ILE A 142 -0.67 -5.68 13.31
N ILE A 143 -1.78 -6.22 13.80
CA ILE A 143 -3.03 -5.51 14.12
C ILE A 143 -3.26 -5.62 15.62
N GLU A 144 -3.64 -4.51 16.24
CA GLU A 144 -4.12 -4.51 17.63
C GLU A 144 -5.59 -4.98 17.64
N PRO A 145 -5.91 -6.17 18.21
CA PRO A 145 -7.21 -6.79 18.01
C PRO A 145 -8.35 -5.94 18.57
N ALA A 146 -8.20 -5.41 19.78
CA ALA A 146 -9.27 -4.64 20.42
C ALA A 146 -9.58 -3.34 19.64
N GLU A 147 -8.55 -2.64 19.18
CA GLU A 147 -8.69 -1.41 18.40
C GLU A 147 -9.32 -1.67 17.04
N PHE A 148 -8.83 -2.66 16.30
CA PHE A 148 -9.34 -2.94 14.96
C PHE A 148 -10.76 -3.53 15.00
N CYS A 149 -11.05 -4.43 15.94
CA CYS A 149 -12.40 -4.96 16.13
C CYS A 149 -13.41 -3.86 16.45
N ALA A 150 -13.05 -2.89 17.30
CA ALA A 150 -13.92 -1.77 17.62
C ALA A 150 -14.22 -0.93 16.37
N ARG A 151 -13.19 -0.53 15.62
CA ARG A 151 -13.35 0.22 14.36
C ARG A 151 -14.17 -0.54 13.32
N PHE A 152 -13.96 -1.84 13.20
CA PHE A 152 -14.69 -2.66 12.24
C PHE A 152 -16.18 -2.79 12.62
N ASN A 153 -16.50 -2.94 13.91
CA ASN A 153 -17.89 -3.03 14.34
C ASN A 153 -18.66 -1.74 14.05
N GLU A 154 -18.06 -0.58 14.34
CA GLU A 154 -18.63 0.73 13.99
C GLU A 154 -18.86 0.85 12.48
N PHE A 155 -17.87 0.43 11.67
CA PHE A 155 -18.01 0.39 10.22
C PHE A 155 -19.15 -0.54 9.76
N ALA A 156 -19.28 -1.72 10.36
CA ALA A 156 -20.32 -2.70 10.04
C ALA A 156 -21.73 -2.21 10.41
N GLU A 157 -21.85 -1.32 11.39
CA GLU A 157 -23.11 -0.64 11.76
C GLU A 157 -23.46 0.52 10.81
N GLY A 158 -22.57 0.87 9.88
CA GLY A 158 -22.77 1.88 8.84
C GLY A 158 -21.93 3.15 9.03
N ASN A 159 -21.12 3.24 10.09
CA ASN A 159 -20.26 4.38 10.36
C ASN A 159 -18.98 4.30 9.51
N THR A 160 -19.11 4.63 8.22
CA THR A 160 -18.05 4.46 7.21
C THR A 160 -16.75 5.25 7.49
N GLU A 161 -16.78 6.20 8.41
CA GLU A 161 -15.62 7.00 8.83
C GLU A 161 -14.59 6.25 9.70
N TYR A 162 -14.99 5.16 10.36
CA TYR A 162 -14.11 4.38 11.24
C TYR A 162 -13.12 3.48 10.49
N LEU A 163 -13.43 3.18 9.23
CA LEU A 163 -12.61 2.30 8.40
C LEU A 163 -12.46 2.88 6.99
N ASP A 164 -11.34 3.55 6.79
CA ASP A 164 -10.91 4.02 5.48
C ASP A 164 -10.55 2.86 4.53
N VAL A 165 -10.21 3.18 3.29
CA VAL A 165 -9.90 2.17 2.27
C VAL A 165 -8.77 1.21 2.71
N PRO A 166 -7.60 1.69 3.18
CA PRO A 166 -6.59 0.80 3.76
C PRO A 166 -7.12 -0.09 4.88
N GLY A 167 -7.92 0.43 5.82
CA GLY A 167 -8.54 -0.36 6.88
C GLY A 167 -9.48 -1.45 6.35
N GLN A 168 -10.26 -1.15 5.31
CA GLN A 168 -11.12 -2.14 4.64
C GLN A 168 -10.28 -3.24 3.97
N LEU A 169 -9.13 -2.88 3.39
CA LEU A 169 -8.19 -3.88 2.86
C LEU A 169 -7.55 -4.74 3.96
N VAL A 170 -7.35 -4.21 5.18
CA VAL A 170 -6.94 -5.05 6.33
C VAL A 170 -8.00 -6.13 6.58
N ALA A 171 -9.29 -5.77 6.57
CA ALA A 171 -10.37 -6.73 6.75
C ALA A 171 -10.39 -7.81 5.65
N LEU A 172 -10.21 -7.42 4.39
CA LEU A 172 -10.06 -8.38 3.29
C LEU A 172 -8.83 -9.28 3.47
N ALA A 173 -7.70 -8.74 3.95
CA ALA A 173 -6.48 -9.51 4.15
C ALA A 173 -6.70 -10.61 5.20
N LEU A 174 -7.46 -10.32 6.26
CA LEU A 174 -7.85 -11.32 7.26
C LEU A 174 -8.67 -12.47 6.65
N VAL A 175 -9.59 -12.17 5.73
CA VAL A 175 -10.37 -13.18 5.00
C VAL A 175 -9.48 -14.04 4.10
N VAL A 176 -8.54 -13.43 3.37
CA VAL A 176 -7.63 -14.18 2.48
C VAL A 176 -6.69 -15.07 3.30
N TRP A 177 -6.22 -14.59 4.45
CA TRP A 177 -5.49 -15.41 5.42
C TRP A 177 -6.36 -16.56 5.91
N ALA A 178 -7.58 -16.32 6.38
CA ALA A 178 -8.49 -17.36 6.82
C ALA A 178 -8.72 -18.44 5.74
N ALA A 179 -9.00 -18.01 4.51
CA ALA A 179 -9.22 -18.90 3.37
C ALA A 179 -8.00 -19.81 3.12
N SER A 180 -6.78 -19.30 3.31
CA SER A 180 -5.55 -20.12 3.17
C SER A 180 -5.44 -21.26 4.19
N TYR A 181 -6.06 -21.11 5.37
CA TYR A 181 -6.16 -22.13 6.41
C TYR A 181 -7.46 -22.95 6.35
N GLY A 182 -8.32 -22.73 5.36
CA GLY A 182 -9.62 -23.42 5.26
C GLY A 182 -10.63 -22.87 6.26
N VAL A 183 -10.60 -21.56 6.48
CA VAL A 183 -11.52 -20.85 7.38
C VAL A 183 -12.28 -19.81 6.57
N ASN A 184 -13.60 -19.77 6.73
CA ASN A 184 -14.46 -18.84 6.00
C ASN A 184 -14.52 -17.44 6.64
N GLU A 185 -15.31 -16.52 6.06
CA GLU A 185 -15.44 -15.12 6.50
C GLU A 185 -16.11 -14.93 7.86
N TYR A 186 -16.72 -15.98 8.41
CA TYR A 186 -17.29 -16.03 9.77
C TYR A 186 -16.28 -16.60 10.79
N GLY A 187 -15.14 -17.13 10.33
CA GLY A 187 -14.15 -17.76 11.18
C GLY A 187 -14.45 -19.23 11.49
N VAL A 188 -15.27 -19.90 10.67
CA VAL A 188 -15.60 -21.32 10.81
C VAL A 188 -14.66 -22.15 9.92
N GLU A 189 -14.07 -23.20 10.50
CA GLU A 189 -13.20 -24.16 9.79
C GLU A 189 -14.03 -25.05 8.85
N ASP A 190 -13.56 -25.20 7.61
CA ASP A 190 -14.11 -26.12 6.62
C ASP A 190 -13.79 -27.57 7.01
N THR A 191 -14.80 -28.44 7.06
CA THR A 191 -14.66 -29.83 7.52
C THR A 191 -13.98 -30.78 6.51
N HIS A 192 -13.53 -30.28 5.35
CA HIS A 192 -13.05 -31.09 4.23
C HIS A 192 -11.56 -30.84 3.93
N GLU A 193 -10.68 -31.73 4.41
CA GLU A 193 -9.22 -31.65 4.26
C GLU A 193 -8.64 -32.73 3.32
N GLY A 194 -9.31 -33.01 2.19
CA GLY A 194 -8.74 -33.88 1.16
C GLY A 194 -7.57 -33.21 0.41
N PRO A 195 -6.61 -33.96 -0.17
CA PRO A 195 -5.56 -33.40 -1.02
C PRO A 195 -6.07 -32.61 -2.25
N ALA A 196 -7.28 -32.92 -2.72
CA ALA A 196 -7.95 -32.15 -3.76
C ALA A 196 -8.46 -30.79 -3.23
N ASP A 197 -8.95 -30.76 -1.99
CA ASP A 197 -9.45 -29.55 -1.33
C ASP A 197 -8.31 -28.56 -1.05
N ILE A 198 -7.11 -29.05 -0.69
CA ILE A 198 -5.91 -28.21 -0.52
C ILE A 198 -5.53 -27.51 -1.84
N ARG A 199 -5.57 -28.22 -2.97
CA ARG A 199 -5.27 -27.64 -4.29
C ARG A 199 -6.31 -26.60 -4.68
N LYS A 200 -7.59 -26.94 -4.55
CA LYS A 200 -8.71 -26.02 -4.83
C LYS A 200 -8.65 -24.76 -3.96
N ARG A 201 -8.30 -24.91 -2.67
CA ARG A 201 -8.09 -23.80 -1.74
C ARG A 201 -6.95 -22.91 -2.20
N LYS A 202 -5.81 -23.48 -2.59
CA LYS A 202 -4.67 -22.71 -3.12
C LYS A 202 -5.07 -21.92 -4.37
N GLU A 203 -5.81 -22.53 -5.30
CA GLU A 203 -6.31 -21.86 -6.50
C GLU A 203 -7.27 -20.70 -6.17
N LEU A 204 -8.17 -20.90 -5.20
CA LEU A 204 -9.07 -19.85 -4.72
C LEU A 204 -8.30 -18.70 -4.07
N VAL A 205 -7.35 -19.01 -3.20
CA VAL A 205 -6.50 -18.00 -2.55
C VAL A 205 -5.70 -17.21 -3.58
N ASN A 206 -5.18 -17.84 -4.63
CA ASN A 206 -4.49 -17.14 -5.71
C ASN A 206 -5.42 -16.16 -6.45
N GLN A 207 -6.66 -16.55 -6.73
CA GLN A 207 -7.66 -15.65 -7.33
C GLN A 207 -7.99 -14.46 -6.40
N MET A 208 -8.11 -14.72 -5.09
CA MET A 208 -8.27 -13.67 -4.10
C MET A 208 -7.07 -12.73 -4.06
N LEU A 209 -5.85 -13.26 -4.16
CA LEU A 209 -4.62 -12.45 -4.19
C LEU A 209 -4.55 -11.58 -5.45
N ASP A 210 -4.98 -12.08 -6.60
CA ASP A 210 -5.05 -11.28 -7.84
C ASP A 210 -6.02 -10.10 -7.69
N GLU A 211 -7.21 -10.33 -7.12
CA GLU A 211 -8.14 -9.24 -6.76
C GLU A 211 -7.50 -8.28 -5.75
N PHE A 212 -6.86 -8.81 -4.70
CA PHE A 212 -6.27 -8.01 -3.64
C PHE A 212 -5.14 -7.10 -4.13
N LEU A 213 -4.26 -7.63 -4.98
CA LEU A 213 -3.17 -6.87 -5.60
C LEU A 213 -3.70 -5.79 -6.53
N TYR A 214 -4.75 -6.09 -7.30
CA TYR A 214 -5.46 -5.07 -8.08
C TYR A 214 -6.01 -3.94 -7.19
N LEU A 215 -6.63 -4.28 -6.04
CA LEU A 215 -7.13 -3.30 -5.08
C LEU A 215 -6.02 -2.42 -4.49
N ILE A 216 -4.87 -3.02 -4.15
CA ILE A 216 -3.67 -2.29 -3.70
C ILE A 216 -3.27 -1.22 -4.74
N ASP A 217 -3.27 -1.59 -6.02
CA ASP A 217 -2.84 -0.71 -7.10
C ASP A 217 -3.81 0.44 -7.37
N ILE A 218 -5.11 0.16 -7.50
CA ILE A 218 -6.12 1.19 -7.80
C ILE A 218 -6.27 2.20 -6.66
N HIS A 219 -6.14 1.74 -5.41
CA HIS A 219 -6.20 2.62 -4.24
C HIS A 219 -4.87 3.32 -3.97
N GLY A 220 -3.79 2.84 -4.61
CA GLY A 220 -2.47 3.42 -4.54
C GLY A 220 -1.81 3.21 -3.18
N ILE A 221 -2.05 2.06 -2.55
CA ILE A 221 -1.55 1.74 -1.20
C ILE A 221 -0.02 1.84 -1.14
N LEU A 222 0.68 1.38 -2.17
CA LEU A 222 2.15 1.50 -2.28
C LEU A 222 2.67 2.94 -2.35
N ARG A 223 1.82 3.90 -2.70
CA ARG A 223 2.20 5.31 -2.93
C ARG A 223 1.63 6.28 -1.89
N LYS A 224 0.74 5.81 -1.01
CA LYS A 224 0.05 6.63 0.01
C LYS A 224 0.36 6.07 1.40
N PRO A 225 1.42 6.57 2.07
CA PRO A 225 1.80 6.10 3.38
C PRO A 225 0.65 6.23 4.38
N SER A 226 0.29 5.13 5.02
CA SER A 226 -0.65 5.05 6.15
C SER A 226 -0.32 3.82 6.98
N TRP A 227 -0.62 3.83 8.28
CA TRP A 227 -0.34 2.67 9.13
C TRP A 227 -1.14 1.44 8.71
N ASP A 228 -2.42 1.61 8.36
CA ASP A 228 -3.23 0.50 7.84
C ASP A 228 -2.73 0.03 6.47
N GLY A 229 -2.25 0.94 5.60
CA GLY A 229 -1.60 0.56 4.34
C GLY A 229 -0.34 -0.29 4.56
N VAL A 230 0.51 0.08 5.53
CA VAL A 230 1.67 -0.72 5.92
C VAL A 230 1.25 -2.09 6.44
N ARG A 231 0.23 -2.16 7.30
CA ARG A 231 -0.30 -3.43 7.84
C ARG A 231 -0.77 -4.33 6.71
N VAL A 232 -1.54 -3.80 5.75
CA VAL A 232 -1.99 -4.53 4.55
C VAL A 232 -0.81 -5.15 3.80
N LEU A 233 0.23 -4.35 3.51
CA LEU A 233 1.38 -4.82 2.75
C LEU A 233 2.17 -5.90 3.51
N LEU A 234 2.38 -5.73 4.82
CA LEU A 234 3.03 -6.73 5.67
C LEU A 234 2.21 -8.02 5.80
N LEU A 235 0.88 -7.91 5.84
CA LEU A 235 -0.01 -9.07 5.93
C LEU A 235 -0.06 -9.85 4.62
N ILE A 236 -0.09 -9.19 3.46
CA ILE A 236 -0.30 -9.89 2.18
C ILE A 236 0.99 -10.51 1.63
N MET A 237 2.15 -9.90 1.88
CA MET A 237 3.44 -10.28 1.29
C MET A 237 3.88 -11.75 1.51
N PRO A 238 3.58 -12.40 2.65
CA PRO A 238 3.83 -13.83 2.80
C PRO A 238 2.94 -14.69 1.88
N LEU A 239 1.70 -14.27 1.63
CA LEU A 239 0.75 -14.99 0.79
C LEU A 239 1.07 -14.87 -0.69
N THR A 240 1.79 -13.83 -1.12
CA THR A 240 2.12 -13.61 -2.54
C THR A 240 3.30 -14.43 -3.06
N GLN A 241 3.85 -15.37 -2.27
CA GLN A 241 5.01 -16.18 -2.67
C GLN A 241 4.81 -16.93 -4.00
N ASP A 242 3.60 -17.43 -4.24
CA ASP A 242 3.27 -18.19 -5.45
C ASP A 242 2.51 -17.35 -6.50
N ALA A 243 2.11 -16.12 -6.15
CA ALA A 243 1.32 -15.23 -7.01
C ALA A 243 2.16 -14.12 -7.67
N GLN A 244 3.27 -13.71 -7.05
CA GLN A 244 4.12 -12.63 -7.54
C GLN A 244 5.56 -13.08 -7.78
N SER A 245 6.25 -12.39 -8.70
CA SER A 245 7.67 -12.63 -8.92
C SER A 245 8.51 -12.20 -7.69
N PRO A 246 9.69 -12.80 -7.48
CA PRO A 246 10.59 -12.39 -6.39
C PRO A 246 10.95 -10.90 -6.43
N MET A 247 11.06 -10.31 -7.62
CA MET A 247 11.38 -8.89 -7.79
C MET A 247 10.22 -8.00 -7.37
N ASP A 248 8.97 -8.36 -7.72
CA ASP A 248 7.79 -7.58 -7.33
C ASP A 248 7.61 -7.61 -5.81
N ARG A 249 7.84 -8.78 -5.19
CA ARG A 249 7.81 -8.94 -3.73
C ARG A 249 8.89 -8.10 -3.04
N LEU A 250 10.09 -8.06 -3.60
CA LEU A 250 11.17 -7.21 -3.08
C LEU A 250 10.81 -5.72 -3.20
N ALA A 251 10.27 -5.30 -4.36
CA ALA A 251 9.84 -3.92 -4.56
C ALA A 251 8.71 -3.53 -3.60
N MET A 252 7.75 -4.41 -3.35
CA MET A 252 6.70 -4.21 -2.36
C MET A 252 7.27 -4.07 -0.94
N TYR A 253 8.24 -4.90 -0.58
CA TYR A 253 8.92 -4.84 0.71
C TYR A 253 9.68 -3.52 0.90
N ASP A 254 10.48 -3.11 -0.09
CA ASP A 254 11.23 -1.87 -0.04
C ASP A 254 10.31 -0.64 0.03
N ALA A 255 9.20 -0.67 -0.72
CA ALA A 255 8.16 0.36 -0.63
C ALA A 255 7.52 0.39 0.76
N THR A 256 7.18 -0.77 1.33
CA THR A 256 6.60 -0.88 2.67
C THR A 256 7.53 -0.29 3.73
N LEU A 257 8.81 -0.66 3.71
CA LEU A 257 9.80 -0.11 4.63
C LEU A 257 9.96 1.41 4.44
N SER A 258 10.02 1.88 3.19
CA SER A 258 10.11 3.31 2.89
C SER A 258 8.91 4.09 3.45
N GLN A 259 7.70 3.50 3.42
CA GLN A 259 6.53 4.09 4.05
C GLN A 259 6.64 4.13 5.57
N VAL A 260 7.08 3.04 6.21
CA VAL A 260 7.33 2.99 7.66
C VAL A 260 8.29 4.10 8.08
N TYR A 261 9.43 4.23 7.39
CA TYR A 261 10.38 5.30 7.68
C TYR A 261 9.77 6.69 7.49
N SER A 262 8.98 6.88 6.44
CA SER A 262 8.29 8.16 6.19
C SER A 262 7.31 8.49 7.30
N LEU A 263 6.49 7.53 7.73
CA LEU A 263 5.51 7.70 8.81
C LEU A 263 6.20 7.99 10.15
N CYS A 264 7.26 7.27 10.49
CA CYS A 264 8.02 7.51 11.72
C CYS A 264 8.74 8.89 11.69
N SER A 265 9.28 9.29 10.53
CA SER A 265 9.98 10.57 10.39
C SER A 265 9.03 11.76 10.45
N LEU A 266 7.81 11.61 9.91
CA LEU A 266 6.77 12.64 9.97
C LEU A 266 6.13 12.75 11.37
N ALA A 267 6.27 11.73 12.22
CA ALA A 267 5.67 11.70 13.55
C ALA A 267 6.40 12.55 14.61
N SER A 268 7.46 13.30 14.28
CA SER A 268 8.24 14.03 15.29
C SER A 268 7.76 15.46 15.60
N SER A 269 7.36 15.63 16.88
CA SER A 269 7.44 16.81 17.78
C SER A 269 6.19 17.62 18.17
N SER A 270 4.94 17.23 17.83
CA SER A 270 3.77 17.92 18.43
C SER A 270 2.47 17.14 18.61
N SER A 271 2.36 15.88 18.18
CA SER A 271 1.08 15.15 18.26
C SER A 271 1.05 13.98 19.25
N VAL A 272 1.99 13.92 20.20
CA VAL A 272 1.87 13.04 21.36
C VAL A 272 1.27 13.85 22.50
N ASP A 273 -0.01 14.20 22.39
CA ASP A 273 -0.77 14.73 23.51
C ASP A 273 -1.02 13.59 24.50
N SER A 274 -0.06 13.39 25.40
CA SER A 274 -0.22 12.69 26.68
C SER A 274 0.85 13.18 27.66
N GLY A 275 0.64 14.41 28.16
CA GLY A 275 0.95 14.79 29.55
C GLY A 275 2.40 14.86 30.01
N GLN A 276 2.90 16.11 30.06
CA GLN A 276 4.00 16.63 30.91
C GLN A 276 5.46 16.36 30.48
N GLY A 277 6.14 17.44 30.06
CA GLY A 277 7.60 17.51 30.02
C GLY A 277 8.14 18.55 29.05
N SER A 278 8.43 19.75 29.54
CA SER A 278 9.05 20.85 28.79
C SER A 278 10.52 20.57 28.44
N MET A 279 10.98 21.17 27.32
CA MET A 279 12.37 21.35 26.89
C MET A 279 13.14 20.09 26.46
N LEU A 280 13.43 20.00 25.15
CA LEU A 280 14.71 20.38 24.54
C LEU A 280 14.63 20.15 23.02
N THR A 281 14.91 21.17 22.23
CA THR A 281 15.10 21.07 20.79
C THR A 281 16.51 20.57 20.49
N PRO A 282 16.70 19.58 19.60
CA PRO A 282 17.90 19.49 18.78
C PRO A 282 17.58 20.02 17.37
N SER A 283 18.23 21.13 17.08
CA SER A 283 18.70 21.60 15.79
C SER A 283 18.50 20.68 14.58
N SER A 284 17.87 21.26 13.56
CA SER A 284 17.77 20.79 12.19
C SER A 284 19.08 20.27 11.61
N GLU A 285 19.09 19.02 11.16
CA GLU A 285 19.92 18.57 10.05
C GLU A 285 19.05 17.99 8.94
N ARG A 286 18.75 18.88 8.00
CA ARG A 286 18.62 18.68 6.55
C ARG A 286 18.39 17.23 6.11
N VAL A 287 17.13 16.94 5.76
CA VAL A 287 16.78 15.88 4.81
C VAL A 287 17.41 16.23 3.46
N SER A 288 18.62 15.71 3.24
CA SER A 288 19.18 15.53 1.91
C SER A 288 19.41 14.04 1.72
N SER A 289 18.50 13.42 0.96
CA SER A 289 18.74 12.23 0.16
C SER A 289 19.54 11.09 0.82
N GLY A 290 18.83 10.22 1.55
CA GLY A 290 19.11 8.78 1.49
C GLY A 290 20.23 8.24 2.38
N ARG A 291 20.05 8.32 3.70
CA ARG A 291 20.29 7.24 4.68
C ARG A 291 20.10 7.85 6.06
N LEU A 292 18.91 7.66 6.63
CA LEU A 292 18.71 7.91 8.05
C LEU A 292 19.51 6.83 8.79
N SER A 293 20.59 7.25 9.45
CA SER A 293 21.32 6.40 10.40
C SER A 293 20.59 6.53 11.72
N LEU A 294 19.71 5.57 12.04
CA LEU A 294 19.23 5.41 13.42
C LEU A 294 20.47 5.16 14.29
N THR A 295 20.80 6.12 15.13
CA THR A 295 21.90 5.97 16.08
C THR A 295 21.43 5.15 17.28
N GLU A 296 22.37 4.54 17.99
CA GLU A 296 22.07 3.81 19.23
C GLU A 296 21.36 4.71 20.27
N ASP A 297 21.64 6.01 20.23
CA ASP A 297 21.01 6.99 21.12
C ASP A 297 19.54 7.27 20.72
N ASP A 298 19.21 7.25 19.42
CA ASP A 298 17.82 7.34 18.94
C ASP A 298 17.02 6.11 19.37
N LEU A 299 17.64 4.92 19.28
CA LEU A 299 17.04 3.67 19.71
C LEU A 299 16.77 3.68 21.22
N LYS A 300 17.76 4.07 22.04
CA LYS A 300 17.58 4.20 23.50
C LYS A 300 16.52 5.23 23.86
N SER A 301 16.51 6.38 23.19
CA SER A 301 15.50 7.42 23.41
C SER A 301 14.10 6.89 23.09
N PHE A 302 13.94 6.17 21.98
CA PHE A 302 12.69 5.50 21.65
C PHE A 302 12.30 4.44 22.69
N GLU A 303 13.24 3.60 23.12
CA GLU A 303 13.00 2.58 24.15
C GLU A 303 12.51 3.19 25.47
N THR A 304 12.99 4.38 25.85
CA THR A 304 12.48 5.07 27.06
C THR A 304 11.03 5.55 26.94
N THR A 305 10.50 5.68 25.71
CA THR A 305 9.09 6.03 25.47
C THR A 305 8.15 4.83 25.48
N LEU A 306 8.70 3.60 25.47
CA LEU A 306 7.91 2.39 25.44
C LEU A 306 7.35 2.07 26.83
N PRO A 307 6.10 1.57 26.94
CA PRO A 307 5.54 1.16 28.21
C PRO A 307 6.45 0.13 28.89
N SER A 308 6.80 0.37 30.16
CA SER A 308 7.64 -0.59 30.90
C SER A 308 6.93 -1.95 30.95
N PRO A 309 7.58 -3.04 30.51
CA PRO A 309 6.99 -4.39 30.53
C PRO A 309 6.73 -4.91 31.96
N HIS A 310 7.14 -4.17 32.99
CA HIS A 310 6.91 -4.48 34.41
C HIS A 310 5.69 -3.77 35.00
N SER A 311 5.11 -2.77 34.33
CA SER A 311 3.94 -2.02 34.80
C SER A 311 2.62 -2.61 34.28
N LEU A 312 2.47 -3.93 34.42
CA LEU A 312 1.40 -4.72 33.80
C LEU A 312 0.00 -4.51 34.41
N HIS A 313 -0.10 -3.92 35.61
CA HIS A 313 -1.34 -3.94 36.38
C HIS A 313 -2.30 -2.78 36.11
N ASP A 314 -1.84 -1.64 35.59
CA ASP A 314 -2.65 -0.42 35.57
C ASP A 314 -3.02 0.10 34.15
N ASN A 315 -2.46 -0.48 33.08
CA ASN A 315 -2.72 0.00 31.71
C ASN A 315 -2.92 -1.15 30.69
N PRO A 316 -4.13 -1.33 30.11
CA PRO A 316 -4.39 -2.38 29.12
C PRO A 316 -3.52 -2.26 27.87
N ALA A 317 -3.13 -1.05 27.47
CA ALA A 317 -2.20 -0.85 26.35
C ALA A 317 -0.78 -1.34 26.68
N ALA A 318 -0.34 -1.19 27.94
CA ALA A 318 0.96 -1.70 28.39
C ALA A 318 0.98 -3.24 28.45
N ALA A 319 -0.15 -3.84 28.85
CA ALA A 319 -0.31 -5.30 28.83
C ALA A 319 -0.28 -5.86 27.40
N SER A 320 -1.00 -5.24 26.46
CA SER A 320 -0.99 -5.65 25.05
C SER A 320 0.41 -5.47 24.43
N TYR A 321 1.05 -4.32 24.65
CA TYR A 321 2.41 -4.07 24.21
C TYR A 321 3.41 -5.10 24.77
N SER A 322 3.37 -5.37 26.08
CA SER A 322 4.26 -6.36 26.69
C SER A 322 4.01 -7.76 26.16
N PHE A 323 2.76 -8.11 25.85
CA PHE A 323 2.44 -9.39 25.22
C PHE A 323 3.04 -9.45 23.81
N THR A 324 2.73 -8.49 22.94
CA THR A 324 3.26 -8.42 21.58
C THR A 324 4.79 -8.44 21.56
N TYR A 325 5.45 -7.66 22.42
CA TYR A 325 6.90 -7.60 22.52
C TYR A 325 7.51 -8.98 22.79
N ARG A 326 6.98 -9.71 23.78
CA ARG A 326 7.49 -11.04 24.16
C ARG A 326 7.33 -12.06 23.03
N PHE A 327 6.16 -12.08 22.40
CA PHE A 327 5.85 -13.03 21.34
C PHE A 327 6.49 -12.68 19.99
N ALA A 328 6.93 -11.43 19.78
CA ALA A 328 7.65 -11.01 18.57
C ALA A 328 9.17 -11.16 18.70
N THR A 329 9.75 -10.92 19.89
CA THR A 329 11.21 -10.81 20.06
C THR A 329 11.94 -12.13 19.80
N ILE A 330 11.46 -13.25 20.35
CA ILE A 330 12.12 -14.56 20.19
C ILE A 330 12.13 -14.99 18.70
N PRO A 331 11.00 -14.93 17.95
CA PRO A 331 11.01 -15.15 16.50
C PRO A 331 11.98 -14.26 15.71
N ILE A 332 12.13 -12.98 16.09
CA ILE A 332 13.06 -12.05 15.43
C ILE A 332 14.51 -12.49 15.66
N HIS A 333 14.86 -12.91 16.87
CA HIS A 333 16.18 -13.47 17.16
C HIS A 333 16.45 -14.73 16.35
N ILE A 334 15.48 -15.64 16.25
CA ILE A 334 15.59 -16.83 15.40
C ILE A 334 15.80 -16.45 13.94
N ALA A 335 15.05 -15.48 13.40
CA ALA A 335 15.24 -15.03 12.03
C ALA A 335 16.66 -14.47 11.79
N SER A 336 17.25 -13.79 12.78
CA SER A 336 18.65 -13.35 12.74
C SER A 336 19.61 -14.55 12.72
N VAL A 337 19.37 -15.54 13.57
CA VAL A 337 20.16 -16.79 13.60
C VAL A 337 20.08 -17.56 12.29
N CYS A 338 18.90 -17.66 11.66
CA CYS A 338 18.77 -18.30 10.36
C CYS A 338 19.66 -17.63 9.29
N ARG A 339 19.79 -16.29 9.32
CA ARG A 339 20.72 -15.57 8.44
C ARG A 339 22.18 -15.86 8.77
N ALA A 340 22.53 -15.98 10.06
CA ALA A 340 23.87 -16.37 10.49
C ALA A 340 24.22 -17.79 9.97
N ILE A 341 23.31 -18.77 10.17
CA ILE A 341 23.43 -20.13 9.63
C ILE A 341 23.58 -20.11 8.11
N HIS A 342 22.76 -19.29 7.42
CA HIS A 342 22.87 -19.14 5.98
C HIS A 342 24.23 -18.60 5.54
N SER A 343 24.71 -17.55 6.22
CA SER A 343 25.99 -16.92 5.91
C SER A 343 27.19 -17.83 6.18
N ALA A 344 27.10 -18.71 7.18
CA ALA A 344 28.21 -19.55 7.64
C ALA A 344 28.20 -20.97 7.05
N LEU A 345 27.03 -21.48 6.62
CA LEU A 345 26.88 -22.89 6.25
C LEU A 345 26.09 -23.13 4.97
N THR A 346 24.85 -22.63 4.88
CA THR A 346 23.95 -23.07 3.79
C THR A 346 24.04 -22.22 2.53
N GLY A 347 24.61 -21.03 2.61
CA GLY A 347 24.66 -20.07 1.51
C GLY A 347 25.72 -20.39 0.45
N PRO A 348 25.56 -19.88 -0.79
CA PRO A 348 26.47 -20.18 -1.90
C PRO A 348 27.91 -19.75 -1.68
N LYS A 349 28.15 -18.73 -0.82
CA LYS A 349 29.49 -18.30 -0.44
C LYS A 349 30.11 -19.28 0.55
N ALA A 350 29.42 -19.54 1.66
CA ALA A 350 29.84 -20.52 2.66
C ALA A 350 30.18 -21.89 2.04
N ARG A 351 29.33 -22.42 1.15
CA ARG A 351 29.56 -23.73 0.49
C ARG A 351 30.80 -23.78 -0.40
N ARG A 352 31.32 -22.61 -0.83
CA ARG A 352 32.54 -22.50 -1.64
C ARG A 352 33.80 -22.36 -0.80
N GLU A 353 33.66 -22.03 0.47
CA GLU A 353 34.78 -21.97 1.41
C GLU A 353 35.08 -23.38 1.92
N ASP A 354 36.36 -23.74 2.03
CA ASP A 354 36.79 -25.07 2.49
C ASP A 354 36.53 -25.24 4.00
N ASP A 355 36.77 -24.17 4.77
CA ASP A 355 36.56 -24.15 6.20
C ASP A 355 35.19 -23.57 6.57
N VAL A 356 34.69 -24.02 7.73
CA VAL A 356 33.45 -23.53 8.32
C VAL A 356 33.80 -22.48 9.37
N ASP A 357 33.09 -21.36 9.36
CA ASP A 357 33.18 -20.37 10.43
C ASP A 357 32.54 -20.91 11.71
N GLU A 358 33.35 -21.61 12.50
CA GLU A 358 32.95 -22.25 13.76
C GLU A 358 32.41 -21.23 14.75
N SER A 359 32.97 -20.01 14.79
CA SER A 359 32.52 -18.95 15.70
C SER A 359 31.08 -18.52 15.43
N LYS A 360 30.72 -18.34 14.15
CA LYS A 360 29.35 -17.99 13.76
C LYS A 360 28.38 -19.13 14.01
N LEU A 361 28.80 -20.38 13.80
CA LEU A 361 27.96 -21.53 14.07
C LEU A 361 27.74 -21.78 15.55
N GLN A 362 28.76 -21.62 16.39
CA GLN A 362 28.63 -21.70 17.83
C GLN A 362 27.68 -20.62 18.35
N TYR A 363 27.86 -19.37 17.89
CA TYR A 363 26.93 -18.28 18.20
C TYR A 363 25.49 -18.62 17.79
N ALA A 364 25.29 -19.16 16.58
CA ALA A 364 23.97 -19.57 16.12
C ALA A 364 23.38 -20.66 17.01
N TRP A 365 24.17 -21.67 17.37
CA TRP A 365 23.76 -22.78 18.23
C TRP A 365 23.33 -22.31 19.62
N ASP A 366 24.18 -21.54 20.30
CA ASP A 366 23.90 -21.01 21.64
C ASP A 366 22.69 -20.06 21.64
N THR A 367 22.47 -19.36 20.54
CA THR A 367 21.30 -18.48 20.40
C THR A 367 20.02 -19.28 20.19
N LEU A 368 20.04 -20.39 19.44
CA LEU A 368 18.89 -21.29 19.32
C LEU A 368 18.53 -21.93 20.67
N GLU A 369 19.52 -22.35 21.45
CA GLU A 369 19.31 -22.89 22.80
C GLU A 369 18.70 -21.85 23.75
N ARG A 370 19.19 -20.61 23.70
CA ARG A 370 18.56 -19.49 24.45
C ARG A 370 17.12 -19.25 24.02
N CYS A 371 16.86 -19.20 22.71
CA CYS A 371 15.49 -19.02 22.19
C CYS A 371 14.55 -20.15 22.63
N TRP A 372 15.03 -21.39 22.67
CA TRP A 372 14.27 -22.53 23.19
C TRP A 372 13.85 -22.30 24.65
N ASN A 373 14.81 -21.92 25.51
CA ASN A 373 14.55 -21.64 26.92
C ASN A 373 13.63 -20.42 27.11
N ASP A 374 13.78 -19.39 26.27
CA ASP A 374 12.92 -18.21 26.30
C ASP A 374 11.47 -18.57 25.96
N PHE A 375 11.25 -19.47 25.00
CA PHE A 375 9.93 -20.03 24.70
C PHE A 375 9.36 -20.85 25.86
N ASP A 376 10.16 -21.69 26.51
CA ASP A 376 9.73 -22.37 27.75
C ASP A 376 9.36 -21.35 28.84
N GLY A 377 10.10 -20.24 28.91
CA GLY A 377 9.80 -19.11 29.77
C GLY A 377 8.44 -18.46 29.50
N LEU A 378 7.99 -18.42 28.23
CA LEU A 378 6.69 -17.86 27.85
C LEU A 378 5.52 -18.52 28.57
N ARG A 379 5.60 -19.83 28.87
CA ARG A 379 4.53 -20.57 29.58
C ARG A 379 4.25 -20.03 30.99
N ARG A 380 5.22 -19.33 31.60
CA ARG A 380 5.06 -18.73 32.93
C ARG A 380 4.31 -17.41 32.88
N TYR A 381 4.26 -16.78 31.72
CA TYR A 381 3.53 -15.55 31.51
C TYR A 381 2.12 -15.92 31.05
N GLY A 382 1.11 -15.46 31.79
CA GLY A 382 -0.29 -15.74 31.48
C GLY A 382 -0.72 -15.17 30.12
N THR A 383 -2.01 -15.29 29.81
CA THR A 383 -2.59 -14.79 28.57
C THR A 383 -2.91 -13.29 28.64
N ALA A 384 -3.08 -12.65 27.49
CA ALA A 384 -3.51 -11.25 27.38
C ALA A 384 -4.63 -11.10 26.33
N GLY A 385 -5.57 -10.19 26.61
CA GLY A 385 -6.65 -9.84 25.69
C GLY A 385 -7.53 -11.05 25.33
N ILE A 386 -7.66 -11.31 24.03
CA ILE A 386 -8.49 -12.40 23.51
C ILE A 386 -7.79 -13.76 23.50
N VAL A 387 -6.49 -13.82 23.80
CA VAL A 387 -5.66 -15.04 23.64
C VAL A 387 -5.95 -16.05 24.76
N GLN A 388 -6.02 -17.34 24.42
CA GLN A 388 -6.21 -18.44 25.37
C GLN A 388 -4.90 -19.19 25.64
N ALA A 389 -4.84 -19.95 26.74
CA ALA A 389 -3.63 -20.68 27.13
C ALA A 389 -3.24 -21.73 26.07
N GLU A 390 -4.22 -22.39 25.47
CA GLU A 390 -4.02 -23.35 24.38
C GLU A 390 -3.38 -22.70 23.14
N ASP A 391 -3.72 -21.44 22.85
CA ASP A 391 -3.14 -20.69 21.73
C ASP A 391 -1.65 -20.39 21.98
N VAL A 392 -1.29 -20.09 23.24
CA VAL A 392 0.09 -19.86 23.68
C VAL A 392 0.92 -21.13 23.58
N GLU A 393 0.41 -22.25 24.11
CA GLU A 393 1.09 -23.55 24.03
C GLU A 393 1.34 -23.95 22.58
N ARG A 394 0.33 -23.85 21.72
CA ARG A 394 0.47 -24.17 20.30
C ARG A 394 1.50 -23.28 19.59
N PHE A 395 1.56 -22.00 19.94
CA PHE A 395 2.55 -21.08 19.39
C PHE A 395 3.97 -21.50 19.82
N ILE A 396 4.16 -21.80 21.11
CA ILE A 396 5.45 -22.22 21.66
C ILE A 396 5.91 -23.52 20.99
N ASP A 397 5.05 -24.54 20.95
CA ASP A 397 5.37 -25.85 20.38
C ASP A 397 5.75 -25.73 18.89
N ALA A 398 5.01 -24.92 18.12
CA ALA A 398 5.31 -24.69 16.71
C ALA A 398 6.71 -24.07 16.50
N TRP A 399 7.09 -23.10 17.33
CA TRP A 399 8.42 -22.50 17.25
C TRP A 399 9.52 -23.42 17.77
N GLN A 400 9.25 -24.23 18.79
CA GLN A 400 10.21 -25.24 19.27
C GLN A 400 10.50 -26.28 18.17
N ILE A 401 9.48 -26.71 17.42
CA ILE A 401 9.67 -27.55 16.23
C ILE A 401 10.57 -26.82 15.22
N PHE A 402 10.33 -25.53 14.94
CA PHE A 402 11.15 -24.77 14.01
C PHE A 402 12.60 -24.59 14.48
N VAL A 403 12.84 -24.39 15.78
CA VAL A 403 14.19 -24.36 16.38
C VAL A 403 14.89 -25.70 16.19
N PHE A 404 14.18 -26.80 16.41
CA PHE A 404 14.70 -28.14 16.14
C PHE A 404 15.04 -28.35 14.65
N GLU A 405 14.21 -27.86 13.73
CA GLU A 405 14.53 -27.85 12.30
C GLU A 405 15.80 -27.06 12.00
N CYS A 406 16.00 -25.89 12.63
CA CYS A 406 17.23 -25.12 12.48
C CYS A 406 18.48 -25.91 12.95
N HIS A 407 18.41 -26.59 14.10
CA HIS A 407 19.49 -27.48 14.54
C HIS A 407 19.76 -28.61 13.55
N ASN A 408 18.71 -29.20 12.98
CA ASN A 408 18.87 -30.22 11.95
C ASN A 408 19.54 -29.67 10.69
N VAL A 409 19.20 -28.45 10.26
CA VAL A 409 19.88 -27.79 9.13
C VAL A 409 21.37 -27.61 9.40
N ILE A 410 21.75 -27.19 10.61
CA ILE A 410 23.17 -27.08 11.00
C ILE A 410 23.84 -28.47 10.92
N ARG A 411 23.24 -29.47 11.56
CA ARG A 411 23.77 -30.84 11.60
C ARG A 411 23.96 -31.43 10.20
N GLU A 412 22.94 -31.37 9.36
CA GLU A 412 23.00 -31.91 8.00
C GLU A 412 23.96 -31.10 7.11
N GLY A 413 24.00 -29.78 7.26
CA GLY A 413 24.95 -28.94 6.54
C GLY A 413 26.41 -29.26 6.89
N LEU A 414 26.71 -29.54 8.16
CA LEU A 414 28.05 -29.96 8.60
C LEU A 414 28.44 -31.34 8.07
N LYS A 415 27.50 -32.31 8.00
CA LYS A 415 27.77 -33.64 7.42
C LYS A 415 28.13 -33.57 5.93
N GLN A 416 27.58 -32.61 5.20
CA GLN A 416 27.85 -32.41 3.78
C GLN A 416 29.20 -31.75 3.52
N ARG A 417 29.85 -31.19 4.54
CA ARG A 417 31.22 -30.69 4.41
C ARG A 417 32.15 -31.90 4.26
N PRO A 418 32.96 -31.97 3.18
CA PRO A 418 33.98 -33.00 3.10
C PRO A 418 34.86 -32.87 4.33
N LYS A 419 35.10 -33.99 5.03
CA LYS A 419 36.19 -34.03 6.00
C LYS A 419 37.45 -33.75 5.20
N SER A 420 37.99 -32.53 5.28
CA SER A 420 39.36 -32.25 4.88
C SER A 420 40.20 -33.28 5.63
N GLN A 421 40.69 -34.27 4.87
CA GLN A 421 41.47 -35.37 5.41
C GLN A 421 42.69 -34.76 6.10
N VAL A 422 42.77 -34.99 7.41
CA VAL A 422 44.01 -34.85 8.18
C VAL A 422 45.00 -35.90 7.71
#